data_AF-H0EQR8-F1
#
_entry.id   AF-H0EQR8-F1
#
_cell.length_a   1.000
_cell.length_b   1.000
_cell.length_c   1.000
_cell.angle_alpha   90.00
_cell.angle_beta   90.00
_cell.angle_gamma   90.00
#
_symmetry.space_group_name_H-M   'P 1'
#
loop_
_entity.id
_entity.type
_entity.pdbx_description
1 polymer ?
#
loop_
_entity_poly.entity_id
_entity_poly.type
_entity_poly.pdbx_seq_one_letter_code
_entity_poly.pdbx_strand_id
1 'polypeptide(L)'
;MFSPKGKGPYKNAFALGTTRAAATFTPSVLTPYTWWTKLLHSTKYGVRMMQAFWGTVDEEARKEANFEGRENLQGFEKLAPHGSIFWQNGTGGLLNHEDFFDTVASGARIYSADVVGLEKGKVVLSTGESLDSDVILCGTGWVPSIKFFTEEQRRQLGLPHSLSSVPAEESDHWSQLEKAADLKVVTKFPQLGDPPAHYHHLKNDRSIVFIGQIIAGNYFPGVQCQAMWATAYMDNKLELPSREEQEKDVALLTTWCRRRYLSSGEEGHNITFELFGYTDGLLETLGLTSHKKGWFKNLFASIFAKDFVGLKDEYVRKYGCDEE
;
A
#
# COMPACT_ATOMS: atom_id res chain seq x y z
N MET A 1 -14.46 -5.16 0.04
CA MET A 1 -14.16 -5.69 1.40
C MET A 1 -13.63 -7.11 1.23
N PHE A 2 -12.71 -7.57 2.07
CA PHE A 2 -12.22 -8.95 1.99
C PHE A 2 -13.08 -9.90 2.82
N SER A 3 -13.22 -11.15 2.36
CA SER A 3 -14.05 -12.15 3.03
C SER A 3 -13.57 -12.46 4.46
N PRO A 4 -14.47 -12.52 5.45
CA PRO A 4 -14.16 -13.09 6.75
C PRO A 4 -14.04 -14.63 6.69
N LYS A 5 -14.47 -15.27 5.61
CA LYS A 5 -14.50 -16.73 5.43
C LYS A 5 -13.12 -17.27 5.04
N GLY A 6 -12.79 -18.46 5.57
CA GLY A 6 -11.52 -19.14 5.33
C GLY A 6 -11.43 -19.86 3.99
N LYS A 7 -10.20 -20.11 3.55
CA LYS A 7 -9.90 -20.96 2.38
C LYS A 7 -8.68 -21.84 2.66
N GLY A 8 -8.83 -23.14 2.42
CA GLY A 8 -7.79 -24.12 2.73
C GLY A 8 -7.38 -24.06 4.21
N PRO A 9 -6.07 -23.95 4.54
CA PRO A 9 -5.62 -23.87 5.94
C PRO A 9 -5.75 -22.47 6.57
N TYR A 10 -6.23 -21.46 5.84
CA TYR A 10 -6.23 -20.07 6.30
C TYR A 10 -7.61 -19.65 6.82
N LYS A 11 -7.65 -19.07 8.04
CA LYS A 11 -8.89 -18.65 8.71
C LYS A 11 -9.72 -17.65 7.89
N ASN A 12 -9.07 -16.76 7.14
CA ASN A 12 -9.68 -15.76 6.28
C ASN A 12 -8.66 -15.23 5.24
N ALA A 13 -9.09 -14.31 4.37
CA ALA A 13 -8.23 -13.71 3.35
C ALA A 13 -6.97 -13.02 3.92
N PHE A 14 -7.06 -12.37 5.10
CA PHE A 14 -5.91 -11.76 5.77
C PHE A 14 -4.91 -12.81 6.30
N ALA A 15 -5.38 -13.97 6.78
CA ALA A 15 -4.51 -15.08 7.17
C ALA A 15 -3.76 -15.70 5.97
N LEU A 16 -4.34 -15.67 4.77
CA LEU A 16 -3.65 -16.03 3.52
C LEU A 16 -2.67 -14.92 3.09
N GLY A 17 -3.11 -13.67 3.07
CA GLY A 17 -2.29 -12.51 2.70
C GLY A 17 -1.08 -12.28 3.60
N THR A 18 -1.12 -12.77 4.84
CA THR A 18 0.01 -12.78 5.78
C THR A 18 1.03 -13.91 5.54
N THR A 19 1.06 -14.53 4.35
CA THR A 19 2.06 -15.54 3.96
C THR A 19 3.05 -15.01 2.92
N ARG A 20 4.29 -15.51 2.95
CA ARG A 20 5.28 -15.16 1.91
C ARG A 20 4.93 -15.73 0.54
N ALA A 21 4.18 -16.84 0.48
CA ALA A 21 3.60 -17.34 -0.76
C ALA A 21 2.65 -16.31 -1.39
N ALA A 22 1.70 -15.75 -0.62
CA ALA A 22 0.79 -14.72 -1.11
C ALA A 22 1.52 -13.41 -1.51
N ALA A 23 2.61 -13.05 -0.83
CA ALA A 23 3.48 -11.94 -1.21
C ALA A 23 4.23 -12.15 -2.55
N THR A 24 4.12 -13.32 -3.19
CA THR A 24 4.54 -13.56 -4.58
C THR A 24 3.42 -13.40 -5.61
N PHE A 25 2.18 -13.10 -5.20
CA PHE A 25 1.04 -12.97 -6.12
C PHE A 25 0.79 -11.53 -6.60
N THR A 26 1.45 -10.53 -6.01
CA THR A 26 1.52 -9.17 -6.57
C THR A 26 2.83 -8.96 -7.36
N PRO A 27 2.78 -8.29 -8.53
CA PRO A 27 3.99 -7.83 -9.19
C PRO A 27 4.61 -6.71 -8.35
N SER A 28 5.68 -7.03 -7.63
CA SER A 28 6.27 -6.18 -6.59
C SER A 28 7.77 -5.93 -6.85
N VAL A 29 8.21 -4.69 -6.70
CA VAL A 29 9.65 -4.37 -6.69
C VAL A 29 10.33 -4.77 -5.38
N LEU A 30 9.57 -4.90 -4.29
CA LEU A 30 10.03 -5.27 -2.95
C LEU A 30 10.08 -6.79 -2.70
N THR A 31 9.46 -7.59 -3.57
CA THR A 31 9.53 -9.07 -3.51
C THR A 31 10.72 -9.57 -4.35
N PRO A 32 11.61 -10.43 -3.81
CA PRO A 32 12.79 -10.91 -4.52
C PRO A 32 12.51 -11.48 -5.93
N TYR A 33 13.34 -11.08 -6.90
CA TYR A 33 13.20 -11.49 -8.30
C TYR A 33 13.85 -12.86 -8.52
N THR A 34 13.04 -13.90 -8.38
CA THR A 34 13.41 -15.33 -8.48
C THR A 34 12.88 -15.91 -9.79
N TRP A 35 13.24 -17.16 -10.10
CA TRP A 35 12.62 -17.88 -11.22
C TRP A 35 11.09 -17.97 -11.09
N TRP A 36 10.57 -18.04 -9.86
CA TRP A 36 9.14 -18.11 -9.57
C TRP A 36 8.44 -16.77 -9.80
N THR A 37 8.91 -15.68 -9.20
CA THR A 37 8.29 -14.35 -9.41
C THR A 37 8.48 -13.86 -10.85
N LYS A 38 9.57 -14.23 -11.52
CA LYS A 38 9.75 -14.06 -12.97
C LYS A 38 8.73 -14.87 -13.79
N LEU A 39 8.48 -16.13 -13.43
CA LEU A 39 7.44 -16.94 -14.09
C LEU A 39 6.08 -16.26 -13.97
N LEU A 40 5.65 -15.92 -12.75
CA LEU A 40 4.35 -15.32 -12.46
C LEU A 40 4.13 -13.95 -13.14
N HIS A 41 5.14 -13.07 -13.14
CA HIS A 41 4.91 -11.66 -13.49
C HIS A 41 5.68 -11.15 -14.72
N SER A 42 6.58 -11.95 -15.30
CA SER A 42 7.37 -11.53 -16.48
C SER A 42 7.20 -12.45 -17.69
N THR A 43 6.38 -13.52 -17.59
CA THR A 43 6.06 -14.39 -18.74
C THR A 43 4.62 -14.22 -19.19
N LYS A 44 4.36 -14.33 -20.51
CA LYS A 44 3.00 -14.25 -21.08
C LYS A 44 2.03 -15.29 -20.50
N TYR A 45 2.54 -16.44 -20.05
CA TYR A 45 1.74 -17.49 -19.41
C TYR A 45 1.41 -17.13 -17.96
N GLY A 46 2.42 -16.81 -17.14
CA GLY A 46 2.21 -16.44 -15.75
C GLY A 46 1.36 -15.19 -15.58
N VAL A 47 1.57 -14.17 -16.43
CA VAL A 47 0.74 -12.94 -16.41
C VAL A 47 -0.73 -13.28 -16.63
N ARG A 48 -1.06 -14.16 -17.59
CA ARG A 48 -2.44 -14.64 -17.80
C ARG A 48 -2.98 -15.45 -16.62
N MET A 49 -2.15 -16.29 -16.00
CA MET A 49 -2.51 -17.06 -14.81
C MET A 49 -2.80 -16.13 -13.62
N MET A 50 -2.01 -15.07 -13.43
CA MET A 50 -2.23 -14.09 -12.38
C MET A 50 -3.44 -13.18 -12.67
N GLN A 51 -3.68 -12.81 -13.93
CA GLN A 51 -4.91 -12.12 -14.33
C GLN A 51 -6.15 -12.96 -14.00
N ALA A 52 -6.12 -14.28 -14.28
CA ALA A 52 -7.21 -15.19 -13.92
C ALA A 52 -7.38 -15.30 -12.39
N PHE A 53 -6.28 -15.47 -11.64
CA PHE A 53 -6.32 -15.51 -10.16
C PHE A 53 -6.96 -14.25 -9.55
N TRP A 54 -6.50 -13.06 -9.97
CA TRP A 54 -7.06 -11.80 -9.46
C TRP A 54 -8.49 -11.54 -9.96
N GLY A 55 -8.85 -12.03 -11.14
CA GLY A 55 -10.24 -12.05 -11.63
C GLY A 55 -11.16 -12.86 -10.73
N THR A 56 -10.80 -14.11 -10.40
CA THR A 56 -11.57 -14.95 -9.47
C THR A 56 -11.71 -14.31 -8.08
N VAL A 57 -10.65 -13.66 -7.56
CA VAL A 57 -10.72 -12.94 -6.27
C VAL A 57 -11.67 -11.74 -6.34
N ASP A 58 -11.72 -11.03 -7.46
CA ASP A 58 -12.66 -9.91 -7.69
C ASP A 58 -14.11 -10.40 -7.80
N GLU A 59 -14.35 -11.45 -8.60
CA GLU A 59 -15.65 -12.10 -8.77
C GLU A 59 -16.22 -12.63 -7.45
N GLU A 60 -15.41 -13.30 -6.63
CA GLU A 60 -15.82 -13.81 -5.33
C GLU A 60 -16.14 -12.68 -4.34
N ALA A 61 -15.33 -11.61 -4.31
CA ALA A 61 -15.60 -10.45 -3.47
C ALA A 61 -16.87 -9.71 -3.88
N ARG A 62 -17.15 -9.58 -5.19
CA ARG A 62 -18.41 -9.01 -5.71
C ARG A 62 -19.61 -9.90 -5.39
N LYS A 63 -19.47 -11.22 -5.53
CA LYS A 63 -20.52 -12.20 -5.24
C LYS A 63 -20.89 -12.24 -3.75
N GLU A 64 -19.91 -12.10 -2.86
CA GLU A 64 -20.17 -12.00 -1.41
C GLU A 64 -20.76 -10.64 -1.02
N ALA A 65 -20.33 -9.55 -1.68
CA ALA A 65 -20.95 -8.24 -1.49
C ALA A 65 -22.42 -8.19 -1.98
N ASN A 66 -22.74 -8.90 -3.07
CA ASN A 66 -24.09 -9.03 -3.63
C ASN A 66 -24.78 -7.66 -3.84
N PHE A 67 -24.18 -6.81 -4.66
CA PHE A 67 -24.57 -5.41 -4.84
C PHE A 67 -25.98 -5.20 -5.43
N GLU A 68 -26.51 -6.18 -6.16
CA GLU A 68 -27.80 -6.07 -6.89
C GLU A 68 -28.89 -6.99 -6.34
N GLY A 69 -28.52 -8.05 -5.60
CA GLY A 69 -29.43 -9.15 -5.22
C GLY A 69 -29.75 -9.24 -3.73
N ARG A 70 -29.74 -8.12 -3.00
CA ARG A 70 -30.21 -8.04 -1.60
C ARG A 70 -31.60 -7.40 -1.53
N GLU A 71 -32.27 -7.53 -0.40
CA GLU A 71 -33.57 -6.90 -0.16
C GLU A 71 -33.42 -5.42 0.21
N ASN A 72 -34.51 -4.65 -0.01
CA ASN A 72 -34.66 -3.25 0.42
C ASN A 72 -33.63 -2.23 -0.11
N LEU A 73 -32.94 -2.54 -1.22
CA LEU A 73 -31.88 -1.68 -1.77
C LEU A 73 -32.34 -0.25 -2.07
N GLN A 74 -31.63 0.73 -1.49
CA GLN A 74 -31.82 2.15 -1.76
C GLN A 74 -30.54 2.75 -2.37
N GLY A 75 -30.16 2.30 -3.57
CA GLY A 75 -28.95 2.77 -4.27
C GLY A 75 -27.68 1.97 -3.98
N PHE A 76 -27.79 0.85 -3.26
CA PHE A 76 -26.67 0.01 -2.80
C PHE A 76 -25.82 -0.54 -3.95
N GLU A 77 -26.41 -0.71 -5.14
CA GLU A 77 -25.73 -1.12 -6.37
C GLU A 77 -24.59 -0.17 -6.77
N LYS A 78 -24.70 1.12 -6.40
CA LYS A 78 -23.66 2.14 -6.63
C LYS A 78 -22.38 1.92 -5.83
N LEU A 79 -22.40 1.04 -4.82
CA LEU A 79 -21.20 0.62 -4.08
C LEU A 79 -20.36 -0.41 -4.84
N ALA A 80 -20.82 -0.93 -5.99
CA ALA A 80 -20.07 -1.86 -6.82
C ALA A 80 -18.81 -1.18 -7.40
N PRO A 81 -17.59 -1.65 -7.10
CA PRO A 81 -16.37 -0.94 -7.47
C PRO A 81 -16.11 -1.01 -8.98
N HIS A 82 -15.91 0.14 -9.62
CA HIS A 82 -15.68 0.24 -11.08
C HIS A 82 -14.36 -0.40 -11.55
N GLY A 83 -13.36 -0.50 -10.67
CA GLY A 83 -12.08 -1.15 -10.93
C GLY A 83 -11.99 -2.55 -10.31
N SER A 84 -11.08 -3.38 -10.83
CA SER A 84 -10.72 -4.67 -10.22
C SER A 84 -9.95 -4.48 -8.91
N ILE A 85 -10.21 -5.35 -7.94
CA ILE A 85 -9.47 -5.48 -6.67
C ILE A 85 -7.96 -5.66 -6.87
N PHE A 86 -7.51 -6.14 -8.04
CA PHE A 86 -6.08 -6.17 -8.38
C PHE A 86 -5.43 -4.80 -8.13
N TRP A 87 -5.97 -3.73 -8.72
CA TRP A 87 -5.37 -2.39 -8.65
C TRP A 87 -5.46 -1.73 -7.28
N GLN A 88 -6.45 -2.09 -6.45
CA GLN A 88 -6.59 -1.57 -5.08
C GLN A 88 -6.52 -0.02 -5.02
N ASN A 89 -7.21 0.65 -5.96
CA ASN A 89 -7.19 2.12 -6.17
C ASN A 89 -7.70 2.94 -4.96
N GLY A 90 -8.54 2.34 -4.12
CA GLY A 90 -9.01 2.91 -2.85
C GLY A 90 -8.48 2.15 -1.65
N THR A 91 -8.85 2.59 -0.44
CA THR A 91 -8.47 1.91 0.81
C THR A 91 -8.95 0.46 0.86
N GLY A 92 -8.12 -0.43 1.41
CA GLY A 92 -8.47 -1.84 1.62
C GLY A 92 -9.57 -1.98 2.66
N GLY A 93 -10.74 -2.50 2.27
CA GLY A 93 -11.85 -2.73 3.20
C GLY A 93 -11.49 -3.79 4.24
N LEU A 94 -11.45 -3.37 5.52
CA LEU A 94 -11.13 -4.19 6.69
C LEU A 94 -12.08 -5.40 6.85
N LEU A 95 -11.68 -6.37 7.67
CA LEU A 95 -12.62 -7.34 8.23
C LEU A 95 -13.71 -6.59 9.02
N ASN A 96 -14.96 -6.97 8.79
CA ASN A 96 -16.13 -6.39 9.44
C ASN A 96 -17.04 -7.52 9.95
N HIS A 97 -18.19 -7.16 10.53
CA HIS A 97 -19.21 -8.12 10.95
C HIS A 97 -19.80 -8.86 9.75
N GLU A 98 -20.27 -10.10 9.95
CA GLU A 98 -20.73 -10.98 8.87
C GLU A 98 -22.00 -10.45 8.17
N ASP A 99 -22.76 -9.60 8.86
CA ASP A 99 -23.98 -8.92 8.43
C ASP A 99 -23.75 -7.52 7.85
N PHE A 100 -22.51 -7.00 7.83
CA PHE A 100 -22.19 -5.61 7.46
C PHE A 100 -22.90 -5.11 6.19
N PHE A 101 -22.89 -5.92 5.12
CA PHE A 101 -23.53 -5.54 3.86
C PHE A 101 -25.07 -5.53 3.94
N ASP A 102 -25.68 -6.38 4.76
CA ASP A 102 -27.13 -6.39 5.00
C ASP A 102 -27.55 -5.22 5.89
N THR A 103 -26.72 -4.86 6.89
CA THR A 103 -26.91 -3.66 7.71
C THR A 103 -26.90 -2.40 6.85
N VAL A 104 -25.96 -2.28 5.91
CA VAL A 104 -25.86 -1.12 5.00
C VAL A 104 -26.99 -1.13 3.96
N ALA A 105 -27.30 -2.28 3.36
CA ALA A 105 -28.36 -2.39 2.35
C ALA A 105 -29.76 -2.06 2.89
N SER A 106 -30.06 -2.46 4.13
CA SER A 106 -31.35 -2.18 4.78
C SER A 106 -31.40 -0.84 5.53
N GLY A 107 -30.27 -0.38 6.09
CA GLY A 107 -30.20 0.79 6.97
C GLY A 107 -29.77 2.10 6.31
N ALA A 108 -29.24 2.10 5.07
CA ALA A 108 -28.71 3.29 4.43
C ALA A 108 -29.23 3.50 3.00
N ARG A 109 -29.46 4.77 2.63
CA ARG A 109 -29.65 5.18 1.24
C ARG A 109 -28.34 5.70 0.67
N ILE A 110 -27.95 5.19 -0.48
CA ILE A 110 -26.66 5.47 -1.12
C ILE A 110 -26.81 6.45 -2.28
N TYR A 111 -26.08 7.56 -2.16
CA TYR A 111 -25.92 8.59 -3.16
C TYR A 111 -24.48 8.59 -3.67
N SER A 112 -24.32 8.67 -4.99
CA SER A 112 -23.02 8.74 -5.67
C SER A 112 -22.92 10.07 -6.41
N ALA A 113 -22.76 11.14 -5.64
CA ALA A 113 -22.68 12.52 -6.10
C ALA A 113 -21.87 13.36 -5.09
N ASP A 114 -21.29 14.46 -5.55
CA ASP A 114 -20.57 15.40 -4.70
C ASP A 114 -21.55 16.28 -3.91
N VAL A 115 -21.16 16.70 -2.70
CA VAL A 115 -21.87 17.75 -1.97
C VAL A 115 -21.39 19.11 -2.48
N VAL A 116 -22.29 19.87 -3.10
CA VAL A 116 -21.98 21.19 -3.72
C VAL A 116 -22.47 22.37 -2.88
N GLY A 117 -23.33 22.13 -1.89
CA GLY A 117 -23.84 23.17 -1.01
C GLY A 117 -24.51 22.61 0.23
N LEU A 118 -24.68 23.46 1.25
CA LEU A 118 -25.44 23.18 2.46
C LEU A 118 -26.48 24.28 2.65
N GLU A 119 -27.71 23.89 2.96
CA GLU A 119 -28.80 24.79 3.33
C GLU A 119 -29.28 24.48 4.75
N LYS A 120 -30.26 25.24 5.26
CA LYS A 120 -30.78 25.05 6.61
C LYS A 120 -31.48 23.69 6.75
N GLY A 121 -30.76 22.72 7.34
CA GLY A 121 -31.23 21.35 7.52
C GLY A 121 -31.19 20.51 6.24
N LYS A 122 -30.41 20.91 5.22
CA LYS A 122 -30.28 20.16 3.96
C LYS A 122 -28.85 20.10 3.41
N VAL A 123 -28.56 19.02 2.70
CA VAL A 123 -27.36 18.81 1.88
C VAL A 123 -27.75 18.87 0.41
N VAL A 124 -27.07 19.69 -0.39
CA VAL A 124 -27.31 19.84 -1.84
C VAL A 124 -26.24 19.06 -2.62
N LEU A 125 -26.69 18.17 -3.51
CA LEU A 125 -25.83 17.31 -4.31
C LEU A 125 -25.56 17.89 -5.72
N SER A 126 -24.46 17.47 -6.36
CA SER A 126 -24.12 17.86 -7.74
C SER A 126 -25.14 17.41 -8.80
N THR A 127 -26.05 16.50 -8.45
CA THR A 127 -27.24 16.12 -9.23
C THR A 127 -28.37 17.15 -9.21
N GLY A 128 -28.30 18.15 -8.33
CA GLY A 128 -29.39 19.08 -8.03
C GLY A 128 -30.42 18.56 -7.02
N GLU A 129 -30.22 17.36 -6.46
CA GLU A 129 -31.05 16.82 -5.38
C GLU A 129 -30.68 17.47 -4.03
N SER A 130 -31.69 17.76 -3.21
CA SER A 130 -31.50 18.35 -1.87
C SER A 130 -32.08 17.44 -0.80
N LEU A 131 -31.22 16.90 0.07
CA LEU A 131 -31.53 15.91 1.09
C LEU A 131 -31.71 16.55 2.46
N ASP A 132 -32.77 16.23 3.19
CA ASP A 132 -32.92 16.64 4.59
C ASP A 132 -31.87 15.96 5.50
N SER A 133 -31.26 16.73 6.41
CA SER A 133 -30.17 16.26 7.28
C SER A 133 -30.03 17.12 8.54
N ASP A 134 -30.13 16.49 9.72
CA ASP A 134 -29.84 17.11 11.02
C ASP A 134 -28.35 17.10 11.39
N VAL A 135 -27.60 16.11 10.88
CA VAL A 135 -26.18 15.85 11.22
C VAL A 135 -25.43 15.35 9.99
N ILE A 136 -24.23 15.90 9.76
CA ILE A 136 -23.32 15.51 8.69
C ILE A 136 -22.05 14.91 9.32
N LEU A 137 -21.65 13.71 8.88
CA LEU A 137 -20.45 13.01 9.34
C LEU A 137 -19.47 12.86 8.18
N CYS A 138 -18.44 13.72 8.15
CA CYS A 138 -17.47 13.76 7.06
C CYS A 138 -16.42 12.64 7.16
N GLY A 139 -16.67 11.51 6.51
CA GLY A 139 -15.71 10.40 6.36
C GLY A 139 -14.53 10.69 5.41
N THR A 140 -14.13 11.95 5.25
CA THR A 140 -13.27 12.46 4.16
C THR A 140 -11.77 12.29 4.40
N GLY A 141 -11.36 11.25 5.14
CA GLY A 141 -9.96 10.94 5.42
C GLY A 141 -9.26 11.93 6.36
N TRP A 142 -7.96 12.13 6.15
CA TRP A 142 -7.07 12.89 7.05
C TRP A 142 -6.19 13.87 6.27
N VAL A 143 -5.71 14.91 6.97
CA VAL A 143 -4.71 15.85 6.47
C VAL A 143 -3.32 15.41 6.97
N PRO A 144 -2.26 15.42 6.13
CA PRO A 144 -0.90 15.06 6.57
C PRO A 144 -0.42 15.88 7.78
N SER A 145 0.14 15.19 8.78
CA SER A 145 0.52 15.77 10.09
C SER A 145 1.80 16.61 10.06
N ILE A 146 2.65 16.42 9.05
CA ILE A 146 3.98 17.03 8.87
C ILE A 146 3.97 18.49 8.38
N LYS A 147 2.83 19.20 8.50
CA LYS A 147 2.64 20.58 8.02
C LYS A 147 3.36 21.67 8.83
N PHE A 148 4.13 21.29 9.85
CA PHE A 148 4.99 22.20 10.62
C PHE A 148 6.32 22.53 9.91
N PHE A 149 6.70 21.79 8.88
CA PHE A 149 7.81 22.16 7.97
C PHE A 149 7.32 23.11 6.86
N THR A 150 8.15 24.10 6.50
CA THR A 150 7.91 24.97 5.33
C THR A 150 7.99 24.19 4.01
N GLU A 151 7.47 24.72 2.89
CA GLU A 151 7.57 24.06 1.57
C GLU A 151 9.02 23.69 1.23
N GLU A 152 9.97 24.60 1.48
CA GLU A 152 11.40 24.38 1.20
C GLU A 152 12.01 23.32 2.12
N GLN A 153 11.64 23.29 3.42
CA GLN A 153 12.04 22.19 4.30
C GLN A 153 11.44 20.86 3.85
N ARG A 154 10.19 20.85 3.37
CA ARG A 154 9.55 19.62 2.86
C ARG A 154 10.25 19.11 1.58
N ARG A 155 10.63 20.02 0.67
CA ARG A 155 11.45 19.71 -0.51
C ARG A 155 12.82 19.13 -0.14
N GLN A 156 13.49 19.69 0.87
CA GLN A 156 14.80 19.21 1.35
C GLN A 156 14.71 17.83 2.04
N LEU A 157 13.62 17.55 2.75
CA LEU A 157 13.48 16.41 3.68
C LEU A 157 12.65 15.22 3.15
N GLY A 158 12.41 15.10 1.84
CA GLY A 158 11.66 13.96 1.31
C GLY A 158 10.14 14.03 1.44
N LEU A 159 9.59 15.20 1.80
CA LEU A 159 8.19 15.33 2.22
C LEU A 159 7.30 16.00 1.14
N PRO A 160 6.02 15.59 1.00
CA PRO A 160 5.06 16.17 0.06
C PRO A 160 5.03 17.70 0.05
N HIS A 161 5.28 18.30 -1.12
CA HIS A 161 5.38 19.73 -1.36
C HIS A 161 4.88 20.08 -2.78
N SER A 162 4.71 21.37 -3.09
CA SER A 162 4.20 21.79 -4.41
C SER A 162 5.24 21.66 -5.53
N LEU A 163 4.85 21.03 -6.65
CA LEU A 163 5.67 20.98 -7.87
C LEU A 163 5.96 22.38 -8.45
N SER A 164 5.08 23.36 -8.19
CA SER A 164 5.28 24.75 -8.62
C SER A 164 6.44 25.48 -7.92
N SER A 165 7.05 24.87 -6.90
CA SER A 165 8.25 25.37 -6.21
C SER A 165 9.54 24.60 -6.54
N VAL A 166 9.49 23.61 -7.44
CA VAL A 166 10.66 22.81 -7.83
C VAL A 166 11.44 23.51 -8.96
N PRO A 167 12.77 23.69 -8.85
CA PRO A 167 13.59 24.21 -9.94
C PRO A 167 13.53 23.31 -11.19
N ALA A 168 13.58 23.90 -12.39
CA ALA A 168 13.45 23.17 -13.66
C ALA A 168 14.50 22.04 -13.80
N GLU A 169 15.75 22.28 -13.40
CA GLU A 169 16.83 21.28 -13.40
C GLU A 169 16.52 20.07 -12.50
N GLU A 170 15.93 20.29 -11.33
CA GLU A 170 15.52 19.20 -10.43
C GLU A 170 14.33 18.42 -11.00
N SER A 171 13.38 19.13 -11.63
CA SER A 171 12.24 18.53 -12.33
C SER A 171 12.65 17.67 -13.53
N ASP A 172 13.59 18.15 -14.35
CA ASP A 172 14.14 17.43 -15.51
C ASP A 172 14.97 16.21 -15.10
N HIS A 173 15.72 16.29 -13.99
CA HIS A 173 16.46 15.16 -13.42
C HIS A 173 15.51 14.06 -12.92
N TRP A 174 14.48 14.41 -12.16
CA TRP A 174 13.47 13.46 -11.70
C TRP A 174 12.71 12.82 -12.86
N SER A 175 12.25 13.63 -13.82
CA SER A 175 11.56 13.16 -15.02
C SER A 175 12.38 12.13 -15.81
N GLN A 176 13.71 12.26 -15.85
CA GLN A 176 14.60 11.27 -16.46
C GLN A 176 14.72 9.98 -15.64
N LEU A 177 14.87 10.08 -14.32
CA LEU A 177 14.92 8.92 -13.42
C LEU A 177 13.63 8.11 -13.47
N GLU A 178 12.48 8.78 -13.47
CA GLU A 178 11.17 8.14 -13.53
C GLU A 178 10.90 7.54 -14.90
N LYS A 179 11.25 8.19 -16.00
CA LYS A 179 11.19 7.59 -17.34
C LYS A 179 12.05 6.31 -17.47
N ALA A 180 13.20 6.27 -16.78
CA ALA A 180 14.04 5.08 -16.71
C ALA A 180 13.49 3.99 -15.75
N ALA A 181 12.87 4.39 -14.64
CA ALA A 181 12.17 3.50 -13.72
C ALA A 181 10.92 2.86 -14.34
N ASP A 182 10.13 3.66 -15.05
CA ASP A 182 8.91 3.29 -15.75
C ASP A 182 9.18 2.16 -16.75
N LEU A 183 10.18 2.35 -17.61
CA LEU A 183 10.64 1.35 -18.57
C LEU A 183 11.07 0.05 -17.88
N LYS A 184 11.76 0.11 -16.73
CA LYS A 184 12.11 -1.08 -15.94
C LYS A 184 10.86 -1.76 -15.38
N VAL A 185 9.91 -1.01 -14.83
CA VAL A 185 8.67 -1.55 -14.24
C VAL A 185 7.84 -2.26 -15.30
N VAL A 186 7.53 -1.63 -16.44
CA VAL A 186 6.68 -2.24 -17.48
C VAL A 186 7.37 -3.40 -18.20
N THR A 187 8.71 -3.36 -18.33
CA THR A 187 9.49 -4.47 -18.90
C THR A 187 9.55 -5.67 -17.96
N LYS A 188 9.66 -5.44 -16.65
CA LYS A 188 9.69 -6.50 -15.62
C LYS A 188 8.28 -7.06 -15.35
N PHE A 189 7.25 -6.21 -15.41
CA PHE A 189 5.86 -6.48 -15.06
C PHE A 189 4.88 -5.95 -16.14
N PRO A 190 4.71 -6.66 -17.28
CA PRO A 190 3.91 -6.16 -18.41
C PRO A 190 2.45 -5.84 -18.09
N GLN A 191 1.87 -6.47 -17.07
CA GLN A 191 0.52 -6.20 -16.57
C GLN A 191 0.38 -4.85 -15.86
N LEU A 192 1.47 -4.15 -15.55
CA LEU A 192 1.48 -2.77 -15.07
C LEU A 192 1.64 -1.75 -16.20
N GLY A 193 1.64 -2.19 -17.47
CA GLY A 193 1.94 -1.35 -18.64
C GLY A 193 0.91 -0.27 -18.96
N ASP A 194 -0.37 -0.54 -18.73
CA ASP A 194 -1.50 0.32 -19.14
C ASP A 194 -2.42 0.69 -17.94
N PRO A 195 -1.95 1.57 -17.02
CA PRO A 195 -2.71 2.05 -15.87
C PRO A 195 -3.47 3.36 -16.19
N PRO A 196 -4.59 3.64 -15.51
CA PRO A 196 -5.21 4.97 -15.46
C PRO A 196 -4.21 6.07 -15.00
N ALA A 197 -4.32 7.28 -15.55
CA ALA A 197 -3.33 8.36 -15.41
C ALA A 197 -3.35 9.09 -14.04
N HIS A 198 -2.17 9.45 -13.51
CA HIS A 198 -1.91 10.16 -12.24
C HIS A 198 -0.39 10.57 -12.14
N TYR A 199 0.09 11.24 -11.07
CA TYR A 199 1.35 12.03 -11.05
C TYR A 199 2.37 11.81 -9.87
N HIS A 200 3.54 12.51 -9.88
CA HIS A 200 4.84 12.25 -9.18
C HIS A 200 5.31 13.42 -8.21
N HIS A 201 6.46 13.52 -7.48
CA HIS A 201 7.85 12.93 -7.36
C HIS A 201 8.42 13.20 -5.90
N LEU A 202 9.62 12.72 -5.40
CA LEU A 202 10.34 13.27 -4.17
C LEU A 202 11.76 12.71 -3.74
N LYS A 203 12.47 13.36 -2.76
CA LYS A 203 13.95 13.24 -2.41
C LYS A 203 14.39 13.66 -0.96
N ASN A 204 15.35 12.98 -0.27
CA ASN A 204 15.74 13.25 1.17
C ASN A 204 17.29 13.29 1.48
N ASP A 205 17.69 13.69 2.71
CA ASP A 205 19.04 13.58 3.32
C ASP A 205 19.14 12.65 4.57
N ARG A 206 20.27 12.68 5.33
CA ARG A 206 20.57 11.81 6.49
C ARG A 206 20.19 12.36 7.88
N SER A 207 19.76 13.61 8.00
CA SER A 207 19.60 14.30 9.30
C SER A 207 18.38 13.84 10.12
N ILE A 208 17.41 13.18 9.46
CA ILE A 208 16.12 12.79 10.03
C ILE A 208 15.59 11.53 9.34
N VAL A 209 14.84 10.69 10.06
CA VAL A 209 14.17 9.50 9.49
C VAL A 209 12.69 9.53 9.87
N PHE A 210 11.81 9.48 8.86
CA PHE A 210 10.37 9.51 9.04
C PHE A 210 9.78 8.08 9.14
N ILE A 211 9.62 7.61 10.37
CA ILE A 211 8.96 6.33 10.65
C ILE A 211 7.45 6.45 10.34
N GLY A 212 6.85 5.36 9.86
CA GLY A 212 5.40 5.24 9.67
C GLY A 212 4.82 5.89 8.40
N GLN A 213 5.64 6.49 7.54
CA GLN A 213 5.17 7.09 6.28
C GLN A 213 4.97 6.02 5.17
N ILE A 214 4.11 5.03 5.45
CA ILE A 214 3.76 3.91 4.56
C ILE A 214 2.30 3.48 4.74
N ILE A 215 1.64 3.09 3.65
CA ILE A 215 0.35 2.38 3.71
C ILE A 215 0.61 0.88 3.53
N ALA A 216 0.35 0.09 4.56
CA ALA A 216 0.59 -1.36 4.60
C ALA A 216 -0.55 -2.11 5.32
N GLY A 217 -0.89 -3.33 4.87
CA GLY A 217 -2.03 -4.11 5.42
C GLY A 217 -1.93 -4.52 6.89
N ASN A 218 -0.74 -4.42 7.50
CA ASN A 218 -0.56 -4.41 8.96
C ASN A 218 0.64 -3.52 9.31
N TYR A 219 0.38 -2.44 10.03
CA TYR A 219 1.34 -1.35 10.26
C TYR A 219 2.41 -1.67 11.31
N PHE A 220 2.07 -2.43 12.36
CA PHE A 220 2.94 -2.61 13.54
C PHE A 220 4.28 -3.31 13.26
N PRO A 221 4.36 -4.39 12.44
CA PRO A 221 5.65 -4.98 12.08
C PRO A 221 6.50 -4.03 11.22
N GLY A 222 5.86 -3.22 10.37
CA GLY A 222 6.52 -2.21 9.55
C GLY A 222 7.25 -1.18 10.41
N VAL A 223 6.54 -0.52 11.34
CA VAL A 223 7.16 0.49 12.22
C VAL A 223 8.17 -0.10 13.22
N GLN A 224 8.02 -1.36 13.64
CA GLN A 224 9.04 -2.06 14.45
C GLN A 224 10.36 -2.20 13.67
N CYS A 225 10.29 -2.67 12.41
CA CYS A 225 11.48 -2.81 11.56
C CYS A 225 12.08 -1.46 11.17
N GLN A 226 11.24 -0.45 10.87
CA GLN A 226 11.68 0.91 10.58
C GLN A 226 12.41 1.54 11.77
N ALA A 227 11.93 1.33 13.02
CA ALA A 227 12.59 1.86 14.21
C ALA A 227 14.00 1.27 14.40
N MET A 228 14.15 -0.04 14.28
CA MET A 228 15.45 -0.72 14.34
C MET A 228 16.41 -0.24 13.24
N TRP A 229 15.89 -0.05 12.02
CA TRP A 229 16.68 0.44 10.90
C TRP A 229 17.11 1.90 11.11
N ALA A 230 16.19 2.75 11.59
CA ALA A 230 16.44 4.16 11.88
C ALA A 230 17.48 4.36 13.00
N THR A 231 17.47 3.54 14.05
CA THR A 231 18.50 3.62 15.09
C THR A 231 19.87 3.21 14.56
N ALA A 232 19.98 2.09 13.83
CA ALA A 232 21.26 1.69 13.24
C ALA A 232 21.77 2.69 12.18
N TYR A 233 20.85 3.35 11.47
CA TYR A 233 21.14 4.42 10.52
C TYR A 233 21.71 5.67 11.21
N MET A 234 21.05 6.15 12.27
CA MET A 234 21.47 7.34 13.03
C MET A 234 22.76 7.11 13.80
N ASP A 235 22.97 5.90 14.32
CA ASP A 235 24.23 5.46 14.94
C ASP A 235 25.40 5.31 13.94
N ASN A 236 25.17 5.55 12.64
CA ASN A 236 26.11 5.29 11.54
C ASN A 236 26.62 3.83 11.50
N LYS A 237 25.79 2.88 11.94
CA LYS A 237 26.05 1.42 11.92
C LYS A 237 25.59 0.75 10.60
N LEU A 238 25.10 1.53 9.63
CA LEU A 238 24.66 1.08 8.31
C LEU A 238 25.42 1.79 7.17
N GLU A 239 26.08 0.97 6.35
CA GLU A 239 26.47 1.36 4.99
C GLU A 239 25.21 1.58 4.14
N LEU A 240 25.21 2.62 3.30
CA LEU A 240 24.14 2.88 2.34
C LEU A 240 24.67 2.78 0.90
N PRO A 241 23.81 2.43 -0.07
CA PRO A 241 24.12 2.66 -1.48
C PRO A 241 24.38 4.14 -1.75
N SER A 242 25.02 4.45 -2.88
CA SER A 242 25.34 5.83 -3.27
C SER A 242 24.08 6.68 -3.44
N ARG A 243 24.23 8.01 -3.40
CA ARG A 243 23.11 8.94 -3.62
C ARG A 243 22.38 8.67 -4.94
N GLU A 244 23.13 8.38 -6.00
CA GLU A 244 22.58 8.08 -7.33
C GLU A 244 21.75 6.77 -7.34
N GLU A 245 22.14 5.78 -6.55
CA GLU A 245 21.39 4.52 -6.37
C GLU A 245 20.14 4.73 -5.52
N GLN A 246 20.23 5.46 -4.41
CA GLN A 246 19.06 5.84 -3.60
C GLN A 246 18.01 6.59 -4.43
N GLU A 247 18.44 7.52 -5.30
CA GLU A 247 17.54 8.24 -6.20
C GLU A 247 16.89 7.33 -7.25
N LYS A 248 17.62 6.35 -7.79
CA LYS A 248 17.07 5.32 -8.69
C LYS A 248 16.07 4.39 -7.99
N ASP A 249 16.30 4.04 -6.73
CA ASP A 249 15.42 3.17 -5.95
C ASP A 249 14.14 3.90 -5.50
N VAL A 250 14.22 5.19 -5.15
CA VAL A 250 13.04 6.02 -4.91
C VAL A 250 12.23 6.23 -6.20
N ALA A 251 12.89 6.51 -7.33
CA ALA A 251 12.20 6.57 -8.63
C ALA A 251 11.52 5.22 -8.97
N LEU A 252 12.19 4.09 -8.73
CA LEU A 252 11.66 2.75 -8.97
C LEU A 252 10.47 2.41 -8.08
N LEU A 253 10.59 2.64 -6.76
CA LEU A 253 9.52 2.38 -5.81
C LEU A 253 8.31 3.25 -6.09
N THR A 254 8.50 4.57 -6.21
CA THR A 254 7.36 5.49 -6.35
C THR A 254 6.65 5.35 -7.70
N THR A 255 7.39 5.10 -8.80
CA THR A 255 6.80 4.78 -10.11
C THR A 255 6.07 3.43 -10.11
N TRP A 256 6.60 2.43 -9.41
CA TRP A 256 5.90 1.16 -9.22
C TRP A 256 4.63 1.33 -8.36
N CYS A 257 4.70 2.04 -7.24
CA CYS A 257 3.56 2.32 -6.35
C CYS A 257 2.41 2.97 -7.12
N ARG A 258 2.72 3.98 -7.94
CA ARG A 258 1.80 4.65 -8.87
C ARG A 258 1.14 3.64 -9.81
N ARG A 259 1.91 2.98 -10.67
CA ARG A 259 1.37 1.98 -11.62
C ARG A 259 0.60 0.85 -10.92
N ARG A 260 0.97 0.48 -9.69
CA ARG A 260 0.38 -0.61 -8.90
C ARG A 260 -0.92 -0.20 -8.22
N TYR A 261 -0.99 0.97 -7.60
CA TYR A 261 -2.04 1.38 -6.66
C TYR A 261 -2.83 2.62 -7.08
N LEU A 262 -2.51 3.20 -8.25
CA LEU A 262 -3.21 4.32 -8.87
C LEU A 262 -3.32 5.51 -7.91
N SER A 263 -4.52 6.04 -7.62
CA SER A 263 -4.65 7.19 -6.72
C SER A 263 -4.28 6.89 -5.27
N SER A 264 -4.49 5.66 -4.80
CA SER A 264 -3.92 5.22 -3.52
C SER A 264 -2.39 5.03 -3.56
N GLY A 265 -1.73 5.20 -4.71
CA GLY A 265 -0.29 5.08 -4.94
C GLY A 265 0.44 6.37 -5.33
N GLU A 266 -0.25 7.49 -5.52
CA GLU A 266 0.30 8.77 -6.02
C GLU A 266 1.49 9.29 -5.19
N GLU A 267 1.33 9.35 -3.87
CA GLU A 267 2.39 9.75 -2.92
C GLU A 267 3.55 8.73 -2.81
N GLY A 268 3.46 7.59 -3.51
CA GLY A 268 4.57 6.67 -3.70
C GLY A 268 4.92 5.75 -2.52
N HIS A 269 4.12 5.75 -1.44
CA HIS A 269 4.39 5.00 -0.19
C HIS A 269 3.43 3.82 0.08
N ASN A 270 2.55 3.50 -0.87
CA ASN A 270 1.61 2.38 -0.72
C ASN A 270 2.25 1.04 -1.07
N ILE A 271 2.28 0.17 -0.07
CA ILE A 271 2.84 -1.19 -0.08
C ILE A 271 1.83 -2.16 0.58
N THR A 272 0.53 -1.96 0.31
CA THR A 272 -0.59 -2.65 0.97
C THR A 272 -0.39 -4.16 1.09
N PHE A 273 0.05 -4.84 0.01
CA PHE A 273 0.31 -6.28 -0.02
C PHE A 273 1.79 -6.64 0.19
N GLU A 274 2.71 -5.68 0.08
CA GLU A 274 4.16 -5.88 0.03
C GLU A 274 4.86 -5.76 1.40
N LEU A 275 4.10 -5.64 2.49
CA LEU A 275 4.60 -5.58 3.89
C LEU A 275 5.78 -6.52 4.15
N PHE A 276 5.71 -7.78 3.70
CA PHE A 276 6.75 -8.77 3.95
C PHE A 276 8.03 -8.58 3.15
N GLY A 277 7.93 -8.06 1.92
CA GLY A 277 9.10 -7.67 1.13
C GLY A 277 9.76 -6.43 1.74
N TYR A 278 8.95 -5.46 2.18
CA TYR A 278 9.42 -4.28 2.87
C TYR A 278 10.13 -4.60 4.20
N THR A 279 9.49 -5.37 5.10
CA THR A 279 10.12 -5.76 6.38
C THR A 279 11.31 -6.67 6.19
N ASP A 280 11.30 -7.59 5.21
CA ASP A 280 12.48 -8.41 4.94
C ASP A 280 13.64 -7.56 4.41
N GLY A 281 13.41 -6.58 3.55
CA GLY A 281 14.45 -5.67 3.07
C GLY A 281 15.13 -4.90 4.21
N LEU A 282 14.34 -4.27 5.09
CA LEU A 282 14.86 -3.58 6.29
C LEU A 282 15.66 -4.53 7.19
N LEU A 283 15.14 -5.73 7.44
CA LEU A 283 15.79 -6.74 8.27
C LEU A 283 17.00 -7.39 7.59
N GLU A 284 17.08 -7.42 6.27
CA GLU A 284 18.23 -7.90 5.50
C GLU A 284 19.36 -6.87 5.50
N THR A 285 19.07 -5.56 5.39
CA THR A 285 20.06 -4.49 5.64
C THR A 285 20.60 -4.55 7.07
N LEU A 286 19.74 -4.80 8.05
CA LEU A 286 20.13 -5.05 9.44
C LEU A 286 20.75 -6.45 9.65
N GLY A 287 20.76 -7.33 8.65
CA GLY A 287 21.17 -8.73 8.75
C GLY A 287 20.60 -9.46 9.97
N LEU A 288 19.28 -9.35 10.18
CA LEU A 288 18.47 -10.01 11.22
C LEU A 288 17.57 -11.09 10.60
N THR A 289 17.29 -12.14 11.38
CA THR A 289 16.75 -13.39 10.85
C THR A 289 15.79 -14.13 11.78
N SER A 290 15.65 -13.75 13.05
CA SER A 290 14.84 -14.49 14.04
C SER A 290 13.34 -14.54 13.74
N HIS A 291 12.84 -13.71 12.82
CA HIS A 291 11.47 -13.80 12.28
C HIS A 291 11.28 -14.87 11.19
N LYS A 292 12.37 -15.37 10.60
CA LYS A 292 12.34 -16.38 9.54
C LYS A 292 12.08 -17.75 10.15
N LYS A 293 11.10 -18.46 9.57
CA LYS A 293 10.72 -19.82 10.00
C LYS A 293 11.50 -20.86 9.18
N GLY A 294 11.46 -22.14 9.58
CA GLY A 294 11.98 -23.22 8.74
C GLY A 294 11.28 -23.25 7.37
N TRP A 295 12.03 -23.50 6.28
CA TRP A 295 11.66 -23.29 4.86
C TRP A 295 10.15 -23.37 4.54
N PHE A 296 9.50 -24.52 4.74
CA PHE A 296 8.09 -24.71 4.42
C PHE A 296 7.16 -23.77 5.21
N LYS A 297 7.39 -23.62 6.52
CA LYS A 297 6.63 -22.69 7.38
C LYS A 297 6.93 -21.22 7.04
N ASN A 298 8.10 -20.90 6.50
CA ASN A 298 8.41 -19.53 6.06
C ASN A 298 7.57 -19.12 4.84
N LEU A 299 7.27 -20.07 3.94
CA LEU A 299 6.46 -19.83 2.75
C LEU A 299 4.96 -19.81 3.06
N PHE A 300 4.47 -20.81 3.79
CA PHE A 300 3.03 -21.13 3.87
C PHE A 300 2.37 -20.92 5.24
N ALA A 301 3.11 -20.63 6.32
CA ALA A 301 2.47 -20.27 7.59
C ALA A 301 2.22 -18.77 7.64
N SER A 302 1.01 -18.36 8.04
CA SER A 302 0.68 -16.97 8.33
C SER A 302 1.67 -16.37 9.32
N ILE A 303 2.07 -15.12 9.08
CA ILE A 303 3.02 -14.35 9.87
C ILE A 303 2.25 -13.32 10.71
N PHE A 304 2.52 -13.31 12.02
CA PHE A 304 1.89 -12.43 13.00
C PHE A 304 2.93 -11.76 13.90
N ALA A 305 2.55 -10.75 14.68
CA ALA A 305 3.45 -10.01 15.57
C ALA A 305 4.28 -10.91 16.51
N LYS A 306 3.73 -12.05 16.96
CA LYS A 306 4.46 -13.05 17.78
C LYS A 306 5.72 -13.61 17.11
N ASP A 307 5.80 -13.58 15.78
CA ASP A 307 6.95 -14.05 15.02
C ASP A 307 8.08 -12.99 14.96
N PHE A 308 7.80 -11.73 15.31
CA PHE A 308 8.77 -10.62 15.36
C PHE A 308 9.39 -10.42 16.75
N VAL A 309 9.04 -11.26 17.74
CA VAL A 309 9.45 -11.09 19.16
C VAL A 309 10.96 -11.19 19.35
N GLY A 310 11.64 -12.13 18.67
CA GLY A 310 13.09 -12.33 18.81
C GLY A 310 13.96 -11.20 18.25
N LEU A 311 13.40 -10.33 17.39
CA LEU A 311 14.16 -9.30 16.68
C LEU A 311 14.75 -8.25 17.61
N LYS A 312 14.11 -7.94 18.74
CA LYS A 312 14.66 -6.97 19.71
C LYS A 312 15.99 -7.49 20.26
N ASP A 313 16.01 -8.72 20.74
CA ASP A 313 17.19 -9.28 21.39
C ASP A 313 18.27 -9.63 20.34
N GLU A 314 17.89 -9.96 19.11
CA GLU A 314 18.81 -10.10 17.98
C GLU A 314 19.45 -8.76 17.57
N TYR A 315 18.67 -7.67 17.51
CA TYR A 315 19.17 -6.32 17.26
C TYR A 315 20.13 -5.87 18.37
N VAL A 316 19.74 -6.00 19.64
CA VAL A 316 20.59 -5.57 20.78
C VAL A 316 21.91 -6.34 20.81
N ARG A 317 21.93 -7.65 20.56
CA ARG A 317 23.17 -8.44 20.45
C ARG A 317 24.08 -8.07 19.28
N LYS A 318 23.61 -7.29 18.31
CA LYS A 318 24.35 -6.95 17.07
C LYS A 318 24.71 -5.47 16.95
N TYR A 319 23.83 -4.59 17.45
CA TYR A 319 23.91 -3.13 17.31
C TYR A 319 23.75 -2.38 18.63
N GLY A 320 23.56 -3.08 19.76
CA GLY A 320 23.70 -2.47 21.07
C GLY A 320 25.11 -1.89 21.24
N CYS A 321 25.22 -0.79 21.98
CA CYS A 321 26.50 -0.40 22.55
C CYS A 321 26.75 -1.27 23.80
N ASP A 322 28.01 -1.54 24.11
CA ASP A 322 28.36 -2.02 25.45
C ASP A 322 28.00 -0.92 26.47
N GLU A 323 27.53 -1.32 27.66
CA GLU A 323 27.30 -0.39 28.77
C GLU A 323 28.64 -0.11 29.49
N GLU A 324 29.19 1.10 29.31
CA GLU A 324 30.33 1.64 30.08
C GLU A 324 29.91 2.13 31.48
#